data_AF-A0A833H1E8-F1
#
_entry.id   AF-A0A833H1E8-F1
#
_cell.length_a   1.000
_cell.length_b   1.000
_cell.length_c   1.000
_cell.angle_alpha   90.00
_cell.angle_beta   90.00
_cell.angle_gamma   90.00
#
_symmetry.space_group_name_H-M   'P 1'
#
loop_
_entity.id
_entity.type
_entity.pdbx_description
1 polymer ?
#
loop_
_entity_poly.entity_id
_entity_poly.type
_entity_poly.pdbx_seq_one_letter_code
_entity_poly.pdbx_strand_id
1 'polypeptide(L)'
;MTEQKKEWIKLAVRYALLFFLAGALFLVMALTVFSLRNESTGVWTMPNVSGSYYTDVHNELARMNLRIELDREYFPDRPEGIILTQSIMPGETVHSRDKLLLTVNAYRAILDMPDFKGAPFATVLSSLKQMTYEDQVFSLRPGVVTYVYDESMPDGTVMEQFPPGGSKVLPDSTVDLLISSKKEEVKKVFESKTSLPISELKNVRIDVVSGYFMKAGVDYQIVSVEPTKDDSKSGQVTDISFNNNRYELKVLYREPSERFNEGFESISKDIGPAQNCEASLVNPNDEEDRRLVWKSPGVVEELKLVFFRIGERRLEVSCGGDVVYKKKFTPEYPG
;
A
#
# COMPACT_ATOMS: atom_id res chain seq x y z
N MET A 1 -18.50 85.01 37.68
CA MET A 1 -18.55 83.92 36.68
C MET A 1 -19.83 84.10 35.87
N THR A 2 -19.74 84.40 34.57
CA THR A 2 -20.89 84.71 33.70
C THR A 2 -21.87 83.53 33.66
N GLU A 3 -23.18 83.78 33.67
CA GLU A 3 -24.24 82.74 33.67
C GLU A 3 -24.06 81.72 32.54
N GLN A 4 -23.57 82.17 31.38
CA GLN A 4 -23.22 81.33 30.24
C GLN A 4 -22.13 80.29 30.57
N LYS A 5 -21.13 80.64 31.39
CA LYS A 5 -20.06 79.72 31.81
C LYS A 5 -20.58 78.65 32.77
N LYS A 6 -21.59 78.94 33.59
CA LYS A 6 -22.24 77.95 34.46
C LYS A 6 -23.07 76.93 33.65
N GLU A 7 -23.81 77.38 32.65
CA GLU A 7 -24.59 76.49 31.78
C GLU A 7 -23.69 75.59 30.93
N TRP A 8 -22.57 76.11 30.40
CA TRP A 8 -21.56 75.29 29.73
C TRP A 8 -20.93 74.25 30.65
N ILE A 9 -20.65 74.61 31.91
CA ILE A 9 -20.14 73.65 32.91
C ILE A 9 -21.18 72.57 33.20
N LYS A 10 -22.47 72.92 33.39
CA LYS A 10 -23.53 71.93 33.61
C LYS A 10 -23.70 70.98 32.41
N LEU A 11 -23.61 71.50 31.20
CA LEU A 11 -23.69 70.71 29.97
C LEU A 11 -22.47 69.78 29.82
N ALA A 12 -21.27 70.30 30.07
CA ALA A 12 -20.03 69.51 30.05
C ALA A 12 -20.04 68.41 31.13
N VAL A 13 -20.54 68.71 32.33
CA VAL A 13 -20.70 67.73 33.40
C VAL A 13 -21.71 66.65 33.01
N ARG A 14 -22.85 66.98 32.38
CA ARG A 14 -23.82 65.99 31.89
C ARG A 14 -23.25 65.05 30.83
N TYR A 15 -22.53 65.57 29.84
CA TYR A 15 -21.90 64.73 28.82
C TYR A 15 -20.75 63.90 29.36
N ALA A 16 -19.96 64.45 30.29
CA ALA A 16 -18.95 63.69 31.01
C ALA A 16 -19.59 62.51 31.78
N LEU A 17 -20.71 62.76 32.47
CA LEU A 17 -21.43 61.74 33.23
C LEU A 17 -22.01 60.64 32.33
N LEU A 18 -22.56 61.01 31.17
CA LEU A 18 -23.04 60.05 30.16
C LEU A 18 -21.89 59.24 29.54
N PHE A 19 -20.75 59.86 29.27
CA PHE A 19 -19.56 59.19 28.76
C PHE A 19 -19.00 58.18 29.78
N PHE A 20 -18.95 58.57 31.06
CA PHE A 20 -18.55 57.66 32.15
C PHE A 20 -19.55 56.51 32.32
N LEU A 21 -20.86 56.75 32.20
CA LEU A 21 -21.89 55.71 32.24
C LEU A 21 -21.77 54.74 31.07
N ALA A 22 -21.56 55.24 29.84
CA ALA A 22 -21.36 54.41 28.65
C ALA A 22 -20.05 53.61 28.74
N GLY A 23 -18.98 54.24 29.22
CA GLY A 23 -17.70 53.58 29.48
C GLY A 23 -17.83 52.47 30.52
N ALA A 24 -18.53 52.71 31.63
CA ALA A 24 -18.80 51.71 32.66
C ALA A 24 -19.66 50.56 32.12
N LEU A 25 -20.70 50.84 31.34
CA LEU A 25 -21.53 49.82 30.69
C LEU A 25 -20.71 48.97 29.71
N PHE A 26 -19.87 49.61 28.90
CA PHE A 26 -18.94 48.90 28.00
C PHE A 26 -17.97 48.01 28.78
N LEU A 27 -17.42 48.50 29.90
CA LEU A 27 -16.50 47.74 30.75
C LEU A 27 -17.21 46.54 31.38
N VAL A 28 -18.44 46.71 31.86
CA VAL A 28 -19.27 45.61 32.38
C VAL A 28 -19.61 44.61 31.28
N MET A 29 -19.97 45.05 30.07
CA MET A 29 -20.20 44.15 28.94
C MET A 29 -18.91 43.43 28.50
N ALA A 30 -17.77 44.12 28.47
CA ALA A 30 -16.50 43.52 28.13
C ALA A 30 -16.05 42.49 29.18
N LEU A 31 -16.22 42.81 30.47
CA LEU A 31 -15.91 41.89 31.58
C LEU A 31 -16.87 40.71 31.64
N THR A 32 -18.16 40.90 31.36
CA THR A 32 -19.13 39.80 31.29
C THR A 32 -18.85 38.90 30.09
N VAL A 33 -18.56 39.45 28.90
CA VAL A 33 -18.12 38.66 27.74
C VAL A 33 -16.77 37.96 28.01
N PHE A 34 -15.83 38.63 28.69
CA PHE A 34 -14.57 38.04 29.09
C PHE A 34 -14.77 36.89 30.09
N SER A 35 -15.62 37.08 31.11
CA SER A 35 -15.97 36.08 32.10
C SER A 35 -16.68 34.89 31.47
N LEU A 36 -17.64 35.14 30.58
CA LEU A 36 -18.34 34.09 29.81
C LEU A 36 -17.41 33.35 28.84
N ARG A 37 -16.33 33.99 28.34
CA ARG A 37 -15.29 33.29 27.56
C ARG A 37 -14.32 32.47 28.41
N ASN A 38 -14.18 32.81 29.69
CA ASN A 38 -13.22 32.24 30.62
C ASN A 38 -13.82 31.18 31.57
N GLU A 39 -15.15 31.11 31.69
CA GLU A 39 -15.84 30.04 32.40
C GLU A 39 -15.99 28.80 31.53
N SER A 40 -14.99 27.94 31.61
CA SER A 40 -15.15 26.49 31.59
C SER A 40 -13.79 25.86 31.84
N THR A 41 -13.17 26.11 33.00
CA THR A 41 -12.08 25.25 33.47
C THR A 41 -12.69 23.96 34.03
N GLY A 42 -13.38 23.21 33.17
CA GLY A 42 -13.74 21.83 33.46
C GLY A 42 -12.44 21.06 33.62
N VAL A 43 -12.21 20.55 34.83
CA VAL A 43 -11.08 19.67 35.13
C VAL A 43 -11.63 18.26 35.08
N TRP A 44 -11.05 17.43 34.23
CA TRP A 44 -11.45 16.05 34.04
C TRP A 44 -10.24 15.14 34.18
N THR A 45 -10.50 13.86 34.40
CA THR A 45 -9.48 12.81 34.31
C THR A 45 -9.60 12.16 32.94
N MET A 46 -8.49 12.02 32.23
CA MET A 46 -8.45 11.45 30.88
C MET A 46 -8.89 9.97 30.91
N PRO A 47 -9.95 9.58 30.19
CA PRO A 47 -10.34 8.18 30.08
C PRO A 47 -9.36 7.39 29.21
N ASN A 48 -9.37 6.06 29.36
CA ASN A 48 -8.72 5.18 28.40
C ASN A 48 -9.64 4.97 27.20
N VAL A 49 -9.30 5.62 26.09
CA VAL A 49 -10.05 5.51 24.82
C VAL A 49 -9.32 4.63 23.81
N SER A 50 -8.09 4.21 24.10
CA SER A 50 -7.31 3.33 23.24
C SER A 50 -7.98 1.96 23.16
N GLY A 51 -8.15 1.43 21.94
CA GLY A 51 -8.91 0.20 21.67
C GLY A 51 -10.43 0.38 21.60
N SER A 52 -10.96 1.58 21.82
CA SER A 52 -12.39 1.89 21.61
C SER A 52 -12.62 2.48 20.21
N TYR A 53 -13.85 2.36 19.69
CA TYR A 53 -14.21 3.08 18.47
C TYR A 53 -14.36 4.57 18.74
N TYR A 54 -13.86 5.41 17.84
CA TYR A 54 -14.00 6.85 17.96
C TYR A 54 -15.47 7.28 18.07
N THR A 55 -16.37 6.59 17.35
CA THR A 55 -17.83 6.82 17.39
C THR A 55 -18.44 6.57 18.76
N ASP A 56 -17.84 5.72 19.59
CA ASP A 56 -18.40 5.39 20.89
C ASP A 56 -17.98 6.41 21.94
N VAL A 57 -16.76 6.94 21.81
CA VAL A 57 -16.14 7.85 22.80
C VAL A 57 -16.28 9.33 22.45
N HIS A 58 -16.68 9.69 21.22
CA HIS A 58 -16.70 11.08 20.78
C HIS A 58 -17.55 11.98 21.67
N ASN A 59 -18.68 11.48 22.18
CA ASN A 59 -19.58 12.25 23.05
C ASN A 59 -18.96 12.49 24.43
N GLU A 60 -18.21 11.54 24.96
CA GLU A 60 -17.50 11.69 26.22
C GLU A 60 -16.40 12.74 26.09
N LEU A 61 -15.56 12.63 25.07
CA LEU A 61 -14.48 13.59 24.80
C LEU A 61 -15.03 14.99 24.48
N ALA A 62 -16.16 15.09 23.80
CA ALA A 62 -16.83 16.36 23.52
C ALA A 62 -17.36 17.05 24.79
N ARG A 63 -17.87 16.28 25.78
CA ARG A 63 -18.30 16.83 27.08
C ARG A 63 -17.14 17.42 27.88
N MET A 64 -15.93 16.87 27.71
CA MET A 64 -14.70 17.41 28.30
C MET A 64 -14.22 18.69 27.60
N ASN A 65 -14.85 19.10 26.49
CA ASN A 65 -14.52 20.28 25.69
C ASN A 65 -13.07 20.28 25.18
N LEU A 66 -12.50 19.10 24.90
CA LEU A 66 -11.13 18.94 24.38
C LEU A 66 -11.06 19.32 22.90
N ARG A 67 -9.90 19.79 22.45
CA ARG A 67 -9.58 19.99 21.03
C ARG A 67 -9.02 18.70 20.47
N ILE A 68 -9.89 17.89 19.89
CA ILE A 68 -9.53 16.61 19.30
C ILE A 68 -8.91 16.85 17.92
N GLU A 69 -7.69 16.37 17.72
CA GLU A 69 -7.08 16.19 16.41
C GLU A 69 -7.00 14.69 16.11
N LEU A 70 -7.44 14.28 14.92
CA LEU A 70 -7.38 12.89 14.50
C LEU A 70 -6.24 12.72 13.52
N ASP A 71 -5.28 11.87 13.89
CA ASP A 71 -4.34 11.29 12.95
C ASP A 71 -4.89 9.96 12.43
N ARG A 72 -4.54 9.61 11.20
CA ARG A 72 -5.07 8.42 10.51
C ARG A 72 -3.92 7.54 10.08
N GLU A 73 -3.83 6.35 10.65
CA GLU A 73 -2.88 5.33 10.26
C GLU A 73 -3.63 4.05 9.88
N TYR A 74 -3.09 3.26 8.95
CA TYR A 74 -3.72 2.03 8.51
C TYR A 74 -2.98 0.81 9.08
N PHE A 75 -3.69 0.06 9.90
CA PHE A 75 -3.30 -1.23 10.45
C PHE A 75 -4.33 -2.28 10.02
N PRO A 76 -3.98 -3.18 9.09
CA PRO A 76 -4.92 -4.17 8.52
C PRO A 76 -5.45 -5.16 9.58
N ASP A 77 -4.74 -5.35 10.69
CA ASP A 77 -5.08 -6.27 11.77
C ASP A 77 -6.07 -5.69 12.79
N ARG A 78 -6.55 -4.47 12.58
CA ARG A 78 -7.43 -3.77 13.53
C ARG A 78 -8.71 -3.32 12.83
N PRO A 79 -9.85 -3.26 13.54
CA PRO A 79 -11.07 -2.72 12.97
C PRO A 79 -10.90 -1.28 12.51
N GLU A 80 -11.60 -0.88 11.44
CA GLU A 80 -11.71 0.53 11.05
C GLU A 80 -12.25 1.37 12.20
N GLY A 81 -11.73 2.59 12.38
CA GLY A 81 -12.30 3.56 13.31
C GLY A 81 -11.95 3.31 14.78
N ILE A 82 -11.20 2.24 15.08
CA ILE A 82 -10.65 2.00 16.42
C ILE A 82 -9.51 2.98 16.70
N ILE A 83 -9.47 3.52 17.92
CA ILE A 83 -8.39 4.38 18.38
C ILE A 83 -7.18 3.50 18.69
N LEU A 84 -6.08 3.74 18.00
CA LEU A 84 -4.82 3.02 18.12
C LEU A 84 -4.00 3.53 19.29
N THR A 85 -3.91 4.85 19.41
CA THR A 85 -3.14 5.54 20.44
C THR A 85 -3.82 6.86 20.81
N GLN A 86 -3.54 7.34 22.02
CA GLN A 86 -3.93 8.64 22.53
C GLN A 86 -2.69 9.38 23.04
N SER A 87 -2.60 10.69 22.80
CA SER A 87 -1.42 11.48 23.20
C SER A 87 -1.36 11.80 24.69
N ILE A 88 -2.51 11.83 25.37
CA ILE A 88 -2.61 12.09 26.81
C ILE A 88 -2.93 10.75 27.48
N MET A 89 -2.15 10.33 28.47
CA MET A 89 -2.31 9.00 29.06
C MET A 89 -3.58 8.91 29.92
N PRO A 90 -4.18 7.71 30.02
CA PRO A 90 -5.31 7.52 30.92
C PRO A 90 -4.96 7.88 32.37
N GLY A 91 -5.86 8.56 33.07
CA GLY A 91 -5.64 9.01 34.45
C GLY A 91 -4.99 10.38 34.59
N GLU A 92 -4.44 10.96 33.52
CA GLU A 92 -3.90 12.32 33.55
C GLU A 92 -5.02 13.37 33.65
N THR A 93 -4.71 14.50 34.30
CA THR A 93 -5.64 15.63 34.39
C THR A 93 -5.67 16.38 33.08
N VAL A 94 -6.88 16.65 32.57
CA VAL A 94 -7.09 17.47 31.38
C VAL A 94 -8.02 18.63 31.67
N HIS A 95 -7.73 19.74 31.01
CA HIS A 95 -8.52 20.97 31.05
C HIS A 95 -9.30 21.12 29.75
N SER A 96 -10.44 21.80 29.82
CA SER A 96 -11.15 22.22 28.61
C SER A 96 -10.22 22.92 27.63
N ARG A 97 -10.38 22.61 26.34
CA ARG A 97 -9.60 23.09 25.19
C ARG A 97 -8.18 22.53 25.09
N ASP A 98 -7.77 21.63 25.98
CA ASP A 98 -6.52 20.90 25.80
C ASP A 98 -6.54 20.12 24.48
N LYS A 99 -5.39 20.06 23.83
CA LYS A 99 -5.23 19.37 22.56
C LYS A 99 -5.00 17.88 22.82
N LEU A 100 -5.89 17.05 22.30
CA LEU A 100 -5.80 15.59 22.34
C LEU A 100 -5.60 15.08 20.91
N LEU A 101 -4.44 14.48 20.64
CA LEU A 101 -4.21 13.76 19.39
C LEU A 101 -4.59 12.30 19.57
N LEU A 102 -5.49 11.82 18.72
CA LEU A 102 -5.86 10.40 18.64
C LEU A 102 -5.42 9.87 17.28
N THR A 103 -4.64 8.79 17.27
CA THR A 103 -4.39 8.04 16.04
C THR A 103 -5.49 7.01 15.88
N VAL A 104 -6.26 7.08 14.80
CA VAL A 104 -7.39 6.20 14.52
C VAL A 104 -7.03 5.30 13.35
N ASN A 105 -7.46 4.04 13.42
CA ASN A 105 -7.27 3.12 12.32
C ASN A 105 -8.11 3.54 11.12
N ALA A 106 -7.45 3.87 10.03
CA ALA A 106 -8.07 4.34 8.81
C ALA A 106 -8.77 3.19 8.09
N TYR A 107 -9.91 3.50 7.48
CA TYR A 107 -10.45 2.66 6.43
C TYR A 107 -9.51 2.62 5.23
N ARG A 108 -9.31 1.44 4.67
CA ARG A 108 -8.74 1.30 3.34
C ARG A 108 -9.50 0.22 2.62
N ALA A 109 -10.18 0.58 1.53
CA ALA A 109 -10.75 -0.43 0.65
C ALA A 109 -9.63 -1.36 0.18
N ILE A 110 -9.85 -2.66 0.33
CA ILE A 110 -8.94 -3.69 -0.17
C ILE A 110 -9.69 -4.41 -1.28
N LEU A 111 -9.26 -4.17 -2.51
CA LEU A 111 -9.86 -4.76 -3.70
C LEU A 111 -9.30 -6.15 -3.93
N ASP A 112 -10.12 -7.04 -4.50
CA ASP A 112 -9.66 -8.31 -5.05
C ASP A 112 -9.14 -8.10 -6.48
N MET A 113 -7.91 -8.54 -6.74
CA MET A 113 -7.33 -8.47 -8.08
C MET A 113 -8.03 -9.48 -9.01
N PRO A 114 -8.67 -9.03 -10.10
CA PRO A 114 -9.23 -9.96 -11.08
C PRO A 114 -8.12 -10.73 -11.80
N ASP A 115 -8.42 -11.96 -12.21
CA ASP A 115 -7.55 -12.68 -13.14
C ASP A 115 -7.86 -12.24 -14.57
N PHE A 116 -6.90 -11.57 -15.18
CA PHE A 116 -6.94 -11.08 -16.56
C PHE A 116 -6.23 -12.01 -17.53
N LYS A 117 -5.64 -13.14 -17.09
CA LYS A 117 -5.00 -14.08 -18.02
C LYS A 117 -5.98 -14.57 -19.07
N GLY A 118 -5.58 -14.49 -20.34
CA GLY A 118 -6.43 -14.81 -21.48
C GLY A 118 -7.43 -13.71 -21.88
N ALA A 119 -7.54 -12.62 -21.13
CA ALA A 119 -8.43 -11.51 -21.46
C ALA A 119 -7.78 -10.56 -22.49
N PRO A 120 -8.57 -9.94 -23.40
CA PRO A 120 -8.09 -8.88 -24.26
C PRO A 120 -7.69 -7.62 -23.47
N PHE A 121 -6.56 -7.01 -23.80
CA PHE A 121 -6.03 -5.83 -23.10
C PHE A 121 -7.04 -4.66 -23.01
N ALA A 122 -7.81 -4.43 -24.06
CA ALA A 122 -8.85 -3.39 -24.06
C ALA A 122 -9.92 -3.62 -22.98
N THR A 123 -10.32 -4.87 -22.75
CA THR A 123 -11.28 -5.24 -21.70
C THR A 123 -10.67 -5.02 -20.33
N VAL A 124 -9.39 -5.40 -20.15
CA VAL A 124 -8.64 -5.20 -18.90
C VAL A 124 -8.60 -3.73 -18.52
N LEU A 125 -8.30 -2.84 -19.47
CA LEU A 125 -8.28 -1.39 -19.21
C LEU A 125 -9.62 -0.83 -18.73
N SER A 126 -10.74 -1.40 -19.20
CA SER A 126 -12.08 -1.02 -18.72
C SER A 126 -12.34 -1.57 -17.31
N SER A 127 -11.98 -2.82 -17.06
CA SER A 127 -12.11 -3.45 -15.73
C SER A 127 -11.30 -2.72 -14.66
N LEU A 128 -10.05 -2.34 -14.96
CA LEU A 128 -9.20 -1.57 -14.03
C LEU A 128 -9.83 -0.24 -13.62
N LYS A 129 -10.66 0.39 -14.47
CA LYS A 129 -11.33 1.67 -14.16
C LYS A 129 -12.61 1.52 -13.35
N GLN A 130 -13.14 0.30 -13.25
CA GLN A 130 -14.47 0.01 -12.68
C GLN A 130 -14.38 -1.11 -11.64
N MET A 131 -13.41 -1.00 -10.74
CA MET A 131 -13.27 -1.94 -9.63
C MET A 131 -14.35 -1.63 -8.60
N THR A 132 -15.23 -2.58 -8.33
CA THR A 132 -16.31 -2.38 -7.35
C THR A 132 -15.91 -3.04 -6.04
N TYR A 133 -16.03 -2.32 -4.93
CA TYR A 133 -15.91 -2.86 -3.59
C TYR A 133 -17.02 -2.25 -2.73
N GLU A 134 -17.85 -3.13 -2.16
CA GLU A 134 -19.14 -2.77 -1.58
C GLU A 134 -19.98 -1.96 -2.58
N ASP A 135 -20.43 -0.76 -2.20
CA ASP A 135 -21.23 0.14 -3.04
C ASP A 135 -20.40 1.27 -3.68
N GLN A 136 -19.07 1.15 -3.68
CA GLN A 136 -18.16 2.17 -4.19
C GLN A 136 -17.36 1.67 -5.40
N VAL A 137 -17.08 2.59 -6.32
CA VAL A 137 -16.23 2.35 -7.49
C VAL A 137 -14.85 2.93 -7.25
N PHE A 138 -13.85 2.08 -7.41
CA PHE A 138 -12.43 2.40 -7.34
C PHE A 138 -11.77 2.16 -8.70
N SER A 139 -10.55 2.67 -8.84
CA SER A 139 -9.69 2.39 -9.98
C SER A 139 -8.40 1.72 -9.55
N LEU A 140 -7.87 0.91 -10.46
CA LEU A 140 -6.48 0.52 -10.53
C LEU A 140 -5.86 1.18 -11.77
N ARG A 141 -4.54 1.33 -11.77
CA ARG A 141 -3.82 1.94 -12.90
C ARG A 141 -3.08 0.87 -13.70
N PRO A 142 -3.01 0.98 -15.03
CA PRO A 142 -2.05 0.18 -15.77
C PRO A 142 -0.63 0.58 -15.32
N GLY A 143 0.18 -0.42 -15.01
CA GLY A 143 1.60 -0.29 -14.73
C GLY A 143 2.42 -0.40 -16.01
N VAL A 144 3.52 -1.16 -15.95
CA VAL A 144 4.31 -1.45 -17.15
C VAL A 144 3.59 -2.48 -18.01
N VAL A 145 3.48 -2.17 -19.30
CA VAL A 145 2.88 -3.06 -20.29
C VAL A 145 3.97 -3.51 -21.25
N THR A 146 4.30 -4.80 -21.20
CA THR A 146 5.33 -5.42 -22.03
C THR A 146 4.70 -6.34 -23.06
N TYR A 147 5.27 -6.38 -24.26
CA TYR A 147 4.79 -7.23 -25.34
C TYR A 147 5.76 -8.39 -25.60
N VAL A 148 5.20 -9.58 -25.82
CA VAL A 148 5.95 -10.78 -26.17
C VAL A 148 5.39 -11.42 -27.43
N TYR A 149 6.28 -11.86 -28.31
CA TYR A 149 5.85 -12.57 -29.51
C TYR A 149 5.21 -13.92 -29.16
N ASP A 150 3.99 -14.16 -29.63
CA ASP A 150 3.29 -15.44 -29.47
C ASP A 150 2.34 -15.72 -30.63
N GLU A 151 2.66 -16.71 -31.46
CA GLU A 151 1.78 -17.14 -32.55
C GLU A 151 0.52 -17.87 -32.06
N SER A 152 0.60 -18.54 -30.90
CA SER A 152 -0.44 -19.43 -30.37
C SER A 152 -1.61 -18.68 -29.73
N MET A 153 -1.42 -17.45 -29.28
CA MET A 153 -2.46 -16.62 -28.66
C MET A 153 -2.95 -15.53 -29.61
N PRO A 154 -4.19 -15.01 -29.48
CA PRO A 154 -4.62 -13.83 -30.22
C PRO A 154 -3.75 -12.61 -29.89
N ASP A 155 -3.57 -11.70 -30.85
CA ASP A 155 -2.82 -10.44 -30.62
C ASP A 155 -3.52 -9.59 -29.55
N GLY A 156 -2.77 -8.99 -28.63
CA GLY A 156 -3.31 -8.13 -27.58
C GLY A 156 -3.96 -8.88 -26.40
N THR A 157 -3.61 -10.14 -26.17
CA THR A 157 -4.14 -10.96 -25.06
C THR A 157 -3.18 -10.94 -23.88
N VAL A 158 -3.70 -10.78 -22.65
CA VAL A 158 -2.87 -10.84 -21.44
C VAL A 158 -2.40 -12.26 -21.19
N MET A 159 -1.09 -12.41 -21.03
CA MET A 159 -0.41 -13.68 -20.75
C MET A 159 -0.02 -13.81 -19.27
N GLU A 160 0.47 -12.72 -18.69
CA GLU A 160 0.86 -12.65 -17.29
C GLU A 160 0.49 -11.28 -16.72
N GLN A 161 0.24 -11.22 -15.42
CA GLN A 161 -0.04 -9.98 -14.72
C GLN A 161 0.64 -9.96 -13.37
N PHE A 162 0.88 -8.76 -12.85
CA PHE A 162 1.17 -8.57 -11.44
C PHE A 162 0.50 -7.28 -10.93
N PRO A 163 -0.15 -7.28 -9.76
CA PRO A 163 -0.36 -8.41 -8.85
C PRO A 163 -1.16 -9.58 -9.47
N PRO A 164 -0.94 -10.84 -9.06
CA PRO A 164 -1.66 -11.99 -9.62
C PRO A 164 -3.14 -11.98 -9.25
N GLY A 165 -3.98 -12.64 -10.05
CA GLY A 165 -5.40 -12.82 -9.75
C GLY A 165 -5.64 -13.40 -8.35
N GLY A 166 -6.65 -12.89 -7.65
CA GLY A 166 -6.99 -13.25 -6.28
C GLY A 166 -6.14 -12.58 -5.19
N SER A 167 -5.11 -11.80 -5.55
CA SER A 167 -4.35 -11.01 -4.57
C SER A 167 -5.15 -9.80 -4.04
N LYS A 168 -4.74 -9.30 -2.88
CA LYS A 168 -5.34 -8.12 -2.24
C LYS A 168 -4.60 -6.86 -2.66
N VAL A 169 -5.32 -5.91 -3.25
CA VAL A 169 -4.72 -4.68 -3.78
C VAL A 169 -5.41 -3.45 -3.27
N LEU A 170 -4.65 -2.36 -3.23
CA LEU A 170 -5.12 -1.07 -2.79
C LEU A 170 -5.65 -0.28 -4.00
N PRO A 171 -6.67 0.57 -3.83
CA PRO A 171 -7.06 1.52 -4.85
C PRO A 171 -5.85 2.30 -5.37
N ASP A 172 -5.89 2.59 -6.67
CA ASP A 172 -4.88 3.28 -7.46
C ASP A 172 -3.50 2.60 -7.55
N SER A 173 -3.38 1.35 -7.06
CA SER A 173 -2.19 0.54 -7.32
C SER A 173 -2.04 0.22 -8.81
N THR A 174 -0.82 -0.05 -9.23
CA THR A 174 -0.49 -0.36 -10.62
C THR A 174 -0.58 -1.85 -10.90
N VAL A 175 -0.95 -2.20 -12.13
CA VAL A 175 -0.98 -3.58 -12.64
C VAL A 175 -0.04 -3.71 -13.83
N ASP A 176 1.06 -4.41 -13.64
CA ASP A 176 2.01 -4.74 -14.70
C ASP A 176 1.44 -5.89 -15.54
N LEU A 177 1.58 -5.82 -16.86
CA LEU A 177 0.96 -6.75 -17.80
C LEU A 177 1.96 -7.21 -18.86
N LEU A 178 1.98 -8.52 -19.09
CA LEU A 178 2.63 -9.13 -20.25
C LEU A 178 1.56 -9.49 -21.29
N ILE A 179 1.70 -8.98 -22.50
CA ILE A 179 0.69 -9.09 -23.55
C ILE A 179 1.28 -9.81 -24.77
N SER A 180 0.51 -10.72 -25.36
CA SER A 180 0.86 -11.36 -26.63
C SER A 180 0.86 -10.36 -27.78
N SER A 181 1.85 -10.49 -28.65
CA SER A 181 2.00 -9.68 -29.87
C SER A 181 2.26 -10.59 -31.06
N LYS A 182 1.63 -10.27 -32.20
CA LYS A 182 1.90 -10.88 -33.51
C LYS A 182 2.63 -9.94 -34.46
N LYS A 183 3.07 -8.79 -33.96
CA LYS A 183 3.77 -7.80 -34.76
C LYS A 183 5.17 -8.29 -35.14
N GLU A 184 5.52 -8.10 -36.41
CA GLU A 184 6.76 -8.58 -37.01
C GLU A 184 8.00 -7.95 -36.34
N GLU A 185 7.92 -6.69 -35.91
CA GLU A 185 8.98 -6.03 -35.15
C GLU A 185 9.23 -6.70 -33.79
N VAL A 186 8.18 -7.18 -33.11
CA VAL A 186 8.31 -7.92 -31.84
C VAL A 186 8.88 -9.31 -32.10
N LYS A 187 8.44 -9.97 -33.18
CA LYS A 187 9.00 -11.26 -33.61
C LYS A 187 10.51 -11.21 -33.77
N LYS A 188 11.02 -10.24 -34.53
CA LYS A 188 12.46 -10.07 -34.81
C LYS A 188 13.29 -9.87 -33.55
N VAL A 189 12.76 -9.10 -32.59
CA VAL A 189 13.40 -8.89 -31.29
C VAL A 189 13.55 -10.23 -30.55
N PHE A 190 12.49 -11.02 -30.51
CA PHE A 190 12.47 -12.31 -29.82
C PHE A 190 13.31 -13.38 -30.50
N GLU A 191 13.39 -13.39 -31.83
CA GLU A 191 14.27 -14.27 -32.59
C GLU A 191 15.76 -14.03 -32.29
N SER A 192 16.14 -12.78 -31.95
CA SER A 192 17.52 -12.45 -31.60
C SER A 192 18.00 -13.11 -30.30
N LYS A 193 17.08 -13.32 -29.34
CA LYS A 193 17.28 -13.81 -27.96
C LYS A 193 18.28 -13.07 -27.07
N THR A 194 19.30 -12.44 -27.63
CA THR A 194 20.38 -11.74 -26.93
C THR A 194 20.14 -10.23 -26.84
N SER A 195 19.29 -9.69 -27.71
CA SER A 195 19.00 -8.26 -27.82
C SER A 195 17.54 -7.94 -27.44
N LEU A 196 17.05 -8.58 -26.38
CA LEU A 196 15.73 -8.26 -25.82
C LEU A 196 15.71 -6.82 -25.25
N PRO A 197 14.57 -6.11 -25.27
CA PRO A 197 14.40 -4.75 -24.75
C PRO A 197 14.42 -4.72 -23.21
N ILE A 198 15.52 -5.18 -22.60
CA ILE A 198 15.67 -5.32 -21.16
C ILE A 198 15.57 -4.00 -20.39
N SER A 199 15.75 -2.86 -21.06
CA SER A 199 15.52 -1.54 -20.45
C SER A 199 14.06 -1.33 -20.05
N GLU A 200 13.12 -1.90 -20.79
CA GLU A 200 11.67 -1.80 -20.51
C GLU A 200 11.26 -2.70 -19.35
N LEU A 201 12.08 -3.70 -19.01
CA LEU A 201 11.84 -4.63 -17.91
C LEU A 201 12.38 -4.12 -16.56
N LYS A 202 13.08 -2.97 -16.55
CA LYS A 202 13.53 -2.35 -15.29
C LYS A 202 12.34 -1.79 -14.53
N ASN A 203 12.33 -1.99 -13.22
CA ASN A 203 11.24 -1.68 -12.27
C ASN A 203 9.96 -2.51 -12.43
N VAL A 204 9.95 -3.48 -13.35
CA VAL A 204 8.87 -4.45 -13.50
C VAL A 204 9.00 -5.52 -12.43
N ARG A 205 7.86 -6.08 -12.02
CA ARG A 205 7.82 -7.17 -11.04
C ARG A 205 8.39 -8.48 -11.57
N ILE A 206 9.15 -9.18 -10.73
CA ILE A 206 9.88 -10.38 -11.10
C ILE A 206 8.96 -11.48 -11.65
N ASP A 207 7.71 -11.60 -11.19
CA ASP A 207 6.74 -12.57 -11.74
C ASP A 207 6.47 -12.31 -13.23
N VAL A 208 6.29 -11.05 -13.64
CA VAL A 208 6.09 -10.66 -15.05
C VAL A 208 7.38 -10.84 -15.86
N VAL A 209 8.53 -10.43 -15.32
CA VAL A 209 9.83 -10.59 -15.97
C VAL A 209 10.19 -12.07 -16.17
N SER A 210 9.87 -12.91 -15.20
CA SER A 210 10.04 -14.36 -15.26
C SER A 210 9.18 -14.95 -16.38
N GLY A 211 7.91 -14.55 -16.45
CA GLY A 211 7.01 -14.92 -17.54
C GLY A 211 7.54 -14.51 -18.91
N TYR A 212 8.06 -13.28 -19.03
CA TYR A 212 8.67 -12.77 -20.25
C TYR A 212 9.85 -13.63 -20.71
N PHE A 213 10.81 -13.94 -19.83
CA PHE A 213 11.98 -14.75 -20.19
C PHE A 213 11.64 -16.20 -20.49
N MET A 214 10.74 -16.82 -19.72
CA MET A 214 10.26 -18.18 -20.00
C MET A 214 9.59 -18.24 -21.38
N LYS A 215 8.80 -17.23 -21.74
CA LYS A 215 8.15 -17.17 -23.04
C LYS A 215 9.14 -16.87 -24.18
N ALA A 216 10.13 -16.03 -23.94
CA ALA A 216 11.23 -15.78 -24.87
C ALA A 216 12.13 -17.01 -25.08
N GLY A 217 12.05 -18.01 -24.19
CA GLY A 217 12.91 -19.19 -24.23
C GLY A 217 14.38 -18.82 -24.01
N VAL A 218 14.63 -17.86 -23.12
CA VAL A 218 15.98 -17.43 -22.72
C VAL A 218 16.21 -17.74 -21.24
N ASP A 219 17.45 -18.01 -20.90
CA ASP A 219 17.86 -18.34 -19.55
C ASP A 219 18.13 -17.08 -18.72
N TYR A 220 17.79 -17.12 -17.43
CA TYR A 220 18.13 -16.06 -16.49
C TYR A 220 18.39 -16.59 -15.09
N GLN A 221 19.16 -15.80 -14.31
CA GLN A 221 19.40 -16.03 -12.89
C GLN A 221 19.33 -14.72 -12.13
N ILE A 222 18.90 -14.79 -10.86
CA ILE A 222 19.04 -13.66 -9.94
C ILE A 222 20.44 -13.73 -9.35
N VAL A 223 21.25 -12.69 -9.56
CA VAL A 223 22.62 -12.63 -9.01
C VAL A 223 22.65 -11.88 -7.68
N SER A 224 21.74 -10.91 -7.48
CA SER A 224 21.65 -10.09 -6.28
C SER A 224 20.19 -9.94 -5.84
N VAL A 225 19.95 -10.11 -4.54
CA VAL A 225 18.69 -9.78 -3.87
C VAL A 225 18.96 -8.60 -2.94
N GLU A 226 18.38 -7.45 -3.26
CA GLU A 226 18.69 -6.15 -2.66
C GLU A 226 17.61 -5.77 -1.63
N PRO A 227 17.93 -5.46 -0.37
CA PRO A 227 16.92 -5.15 0.63
C PRO A 227 16.21 -3.82 0.35
N THR A 228 14.90 -3.77 0.56
CA THR A 228 14.11 -2.52 0.56
C THR A 228 13.24 -2.40 1.81
N LYS A 229 13.02 -1.16 2.27
CA LYS A 229 12.05 -0.84 3.33
C LYS A 229 10.68 -0.50 2.76
N ASP A 230 10.60 -0.21 1.47
CA ASP A 230 9.38 0.13 0.76
C ASP A 230 8.74 -1.15 0.23
N ASP A 231 7.58 -1.50 0.79
CA ASP A 231 6.82 -2.69 0.42
C ASP A 231 6.38 -2.66 -1.06
N SER A 232 6.02 -1.47 -1.56
CA SER A 232 5.61 -1.26 -2.94
C SER A 232 6.74 -1.47 -3.97
N LYS A 233 7.98 -1.70 -3.51
CA LYS A 233 9.13 -2.00 -4.35
C LYS A 233 9.61 -3.44 -4.25
N SER A 234 9.10 -4.23 -3.29
CA SER A 234 9.47 -5.63 -3.17
C SER A 234 9.14 -6.37 -4.48
N GLY A 235 10.05 -7.22 -4.93
CA GLY A 235 9.97 -7.96 -6.18
C GLY A 235 10.30 -7.16 -7.46
N GLN A 236 10.67 -5.88 -7.39
CA GLN A 236 11.06 -5.11 -8.58
C GLN A 236 12.46 -5.50 -9.07
N VAL A 237 12.60 -5.69 -10.37
CA VAL A 237 13.91 -5.89 -11.03
C VAL A 237 14.60 -4.54 -11.20
N THR A 238 15.70 -4.28 -10.50
CA THR A 238 16.43 -2.99 -10.54
C THR A 238 17.45 -2.93 -11.66
N ASP A 239 18.06 -4.06 -12.00
CA ASP A 239 19.07 -4.13 -13.03
C ASP A 239 19.02 -5.47 -13.77
N ILE A 240 19.37 -5.41 -15.06
CA ILE A 240 19.41 -6.56 -15.97
C ILE A 240 20.66 -6.43 -16.82
N SER A 241 21.50 -7.46 -16.83
CA SER A 241 22.65 -7.59 -17.71
C SER A 241 22.63 -8.93 -18.45
N PHE A 242 23.33 -9.03 -19.58
CA PHE A 242 23.47 -10.27 -20.33
C PHE A 242 24.93 -10.71 -20.31
N ASN A 243 25.22 -11.79 -19.61
CA ASN A 243 26.57 -12.31 -19.38
C ASN A 243 26.59 -13.83 -19.59
N ASN A 244 27.65 -14.36 -20.20
CA ASN A 244 27.81 -15.81 -20.38
C ASN A 244 26.58 -16.53 -20.97
N ASN A 245 25.92 -15.90 -21.95
CA ASN A 245 24.73 -16.42 -22.62
C ASN A 245 23.49 -16.61 -21.70
N ARG A 246 23.41 -15.86 -20.60
CA ARG A 246 22.31 -15.84 -19.63
C ARG A 246 22.02 -14.41 -19.18
N TYR A 247 20.76 -14.11 -18.87
CA TYR A 247 20.40 -12.85 -18.23
C TYR A 247 20.64 -12.89 -16.72
N GLU A 248 21.20 -11.83 -16.18
CA GLU A 248 21.47 -11.68 -14.75
C GLU A 248 20.63 -10.53 -14.19
N LEU A 249 19.89 -10.82 -13.13
CA LEU A 249 18.95 -9.89 -12.52
C LEU A 249 19.40 -9.46 -11.12
N LYS A 250 19.14 -8.20 -10.80
CA LYS A 250 19.10 -7.70 -9.42
C LYS A 250 17.65 -7.40 -9.06
N VAL A 251 17.21 -7.90 -7.91
CA VAL A 251 15.81 -7.83 -7.50
C VAL A 251 15.69 -7.25 -6.11
N LEU A 252 14.85 -6.24 -5.94
CA LEU A 252 14.50 -5.72 -4.63
C LEU A 252 13.67 -6.75 -3.86
N TYR A 253 13.98 -6.92 -2.59
CA TYR A 253 13.25 -7.81 -1.71
C TYR A 253 13.07 -7.15 -0.35
N ARG A 254 11.88 -7.32 0.17
CA ARG A 254 11.57 -7.09 1.56
C ARG A 254 10.94 -8.36 2.07
N GLU A 255 11.45 -8.85 3.20
CA GLU A 255 10.80 -9.94 3.93
C GLU A 255 9.37 -9.52 4.27
N PRO A 256 8.36 -10.30 3.86
CA PRO A 256 6.97 -9.94 4.07
C PRO A 256 6.73 -9.80 5.58
N SER A 257 6.04 -8.76 6.01
CA SER A 257 5.67 -8.68 7.42
C SER A 257 4.78 -9.87 7.76
N GLU A 258 5.01 -10.47 8.93
CA GLU A 258 4.45 -11.72 9.46
C GLU A 258 2.91 -11.89 9.27
N ARG A 259 2.16 -10.82 8.99
CA ARG A 259 0.69 -10.72 8.97
C ARG A 259 0.00 -10.87 7.62
N PHE A 260 0.72 -10.91 6.49
CA PHE A 260 0.06 -10.99 5.19
C PHE A 260 -0.04 -12.43 4.68
N ASN A 261 -1.25 -12.82 4.29
CA ASN A 261 -1.53 -14.06 3.57
C ASN A 261 -0.92 -14.06 2.16
N GLU A 262 -0.21 -13.00 1.76
CA GLU A 262 0.45 -12.88 0.46
C GLU A 262 1.71 -12.02 0.57
N GLY A 263 2.64 -12.18 -0.36
CA GLY A 263 3.89 -11.42 -0.37
C GLY A 263 4.97 -12.05 -1.22
N PHE A 264 6.08 -11.33 -1.37
CA PHE A 264 7.28 -11.88 -2.00
C PHE A 264 8.02 -12.78 -1.03
N GLU A 265 8.50 -13.90 -1.53
CA GLU A 265 9.42 -14.80 -0.85
C GLU A 265 10.76 -14.78 -1.56
N SER A 266 11.83 -15.00 -0.80
CA SER A 266 13.18 -15.16 -1.35
C SER A 266 13.79 -16.47 -0.88
N ILE A 267 14.51 -17.13 -1.78
CA ILE A 267 15.30 -18.31 -1.46
C ILE A 267 16.72 -18.15 -2.00
N SER A 268 17.67 -18.65 -1.21
CA SER A 268 19.05 -18.92 -1.64
C SER A 268 19.40 -20.30 -1.13
N LYS A 269 19.67 -21.24 -2.03
CA LYS A 269 19.99 -22.62 -1.66
C LYS A 269 20.98 -23.22 -2.64
N ASP A 270 22.10 -23.72 -2.12
CA ASP A 270 22.98 -24.62 -2.86
C ASP A 270 22.23 -25.93 -3.15
N ILE A 271 22.10 -26.26 -4.43
CA ILE A 271 21.48 -27.49 -4.95
C ILE A 271 22.49 -28.37 -5.69
N GLY A 272 23.78 -28.01 -5.65
CA GLY A 272 24.81 -28.63 -6.48
C GLY A 272 24.61 -28.39 -7.97
N PRO A 273 25.55 -28.79 -8.84
CA PRO A 273 25.43 -28.60 -10.28
C PRO A 273 24.27 -29.42 -10.84
N ALA A 274 23.18 -28.74 -11.18
CA ALA A 274 22.00 -29.32 -11.79
C ALA A 274 21.67 -28.60 -13.12
N GLN A 275 20.98 -29.26 -14.04
CA GLN A 275 20.60 -28.70 -15.34
C GLN A 275 19.11 -28.92 -15.62
N ASN A 276 18.55 -28.14 -16.55
CA ASN A 276 17.14 -28.20 -16.91
C ASN A 276 16.23 -28.11 -15.69
N CYS A 277 16.47 -27.08 -14.89
CA CYS A 277 15.75 -26.84 -13.66
C CYS A 277 14.48 -26.02 -13.90
N GLU A 278 13.44 -26.31 -13.13
CA GLU A 278 12.19 -25.56 -13.11
C GLU A 278 11.68 -25.47 -11.68
N ALA A 279 11.05 -24.35 -11.35
CA ALA A 279 10.47 -24.10 -10.04
C ALA A 279 8.98 -23.80 -10.16
N SER A 280 8.17 -24.53 -9.41
CA SER A 280 6.72 -24.37 -9.37
C SER A 280 6.25 -24.08 -7.95
N LEU A 281 5.28 -23.17 -7.82
CA LEU A 281 4.48 -23.00 -6.61
C LEU A 281 3.26 -23.89 -6.70
N VAL A 282 3.08 -24.73 -5.71
CA VAL A 282 1.98 -25.70 -5.62
C VAL A 282 1.15 -25.38 -4.38
N ASN A 283 -0.17 -25.40 -4.50
CA ASN A 283 -1.04 -25.36 -3.34
C ASN A 283 -1.00 -26.72 -2.61
N PRO A 284 -0.61 -26.80 -1.33
CA PRO A 284 -0.50 -28.08 -0.64
C PRO A 284 -1.83 -28.84 -0.48
N ASN A 285 -2.97 -28.13 -0.60
CA ASN A 285 -4.31 -28.70 -0.49
C ASN A 285 -4.93 -29.01 -1.87
N ASP A 286 -4.31 -28.56 -2.96
CA ASP A 286 -4.77 -28.74 -4.33
C ASP A 286 -3.55 -28.81 -5.28
N GLU A 287 -3.09 -30.03 -5.58
CA GLU A 287 -1.91 -30.23 -6.43
C GLU A 287 -2.10 -29.79 -7.89
N GLU A 288 -3.35 -29.57 -8.34
CA GLU A 288 -3.65 -29.03 -9.67
C GLU A 288 -3.44 -27.50 -9.72
N ASP A 289 -3.57 -26.80 -8.59
CA ASP A 289 -3.19 -25.39 -8.44
C ASP A 289 -1.66 -25.26 -8.36
N ARG A 290 -1.04 -25.43 -9.53
CA ARG A 290 0.40 -25.33 -9.79
C ARG A 290 0.70 -24.16 -10.72
N ARG A 291 1.65 -23.33 -10.31
CA ARG A 291 2.16 -22.19 -11.08
C ARG A 291 3.65 -22.32 -11.30
N LEU A 292 4.10 -22.47 -12.55
CA LEU A 292 5.51 -22.38 -12.92
C LEU A 292 5.98 -20.93 -12.72
N VAL A 293 7.03 -20.72 -11.93
CA VAL A 293 7.55 -19.37 -11.60
C VAL A 293 8.95 -19.11 -12.14
N TRP A 294 9.71 -20.16 -12.45
CA TRP A 294 11.06 -20.03 -13.00
C TRP A 294 11.46 -21.29 -13.77
N LYS A 295 12.30 -21.12 -14.78
CA LYS A 295 12.92 -22.20 -15.55
C LYS A 295 14.31 -21.79 -16.01
N SER A 296 15.26 -22.70 -15.89
CA SER A 296 16.63 -22.53 -16.40
C SER A 296 17.10 -23.80 -17.13
N PRO A 297 17.40 -23.73 -18.44
CA PRO A 297 17.98 -24.86 -19.17
C PRO A 297 19.47 -25.07 -18.83
N GLY A 298 20.19 -24.03 -18.38
CA GLY A 298 21.62 -24.12 -18.11
C GLY A 298 21.95 -24.78 -16.77
N VAL A 299 23.25 -24.77 -16.42
CA VAL A 299 23.72 -25.26 -15.12
C VAL A 299 23.31 -24.27 -14.02
N VAL A 300 22.82 -24.81 -12.92
CA VAL A 300 22.44 -24.07 -11.71
C VAL A 300 23.12 -24.78 -10.55
N GLU A 301 23.99 -24.07 -9.83
CA GLU A 301 24.65 -24.56 -8.61
C GLU A 301 23.95 -24.00 -7.37
N GLU A 302 23.75 -22.68 -7.34
CA GLU A 302 22.95 -22.00 -6.33
C GLU A 302 21.61 -21.58 -6.91
N LEU A 303 20.53 -22.07 -6.29
CA LEU A 303 19.17 -21.64 -6.54
C LEU A 303 18.90 -20.33 -5.82
N LYS A 304 18.76 -19.24 -6.58
CA LYS A 304 18.37 -17.92 -6.07
C LYS A 304 17.10 -17.43 -6.76
N LEU A 305 15.98 -17.43 -6.04
CA LEU A 305 14.67 -17.04 -6.57
C LEU A 305 14.03 -15.98 -5.69
N VAL A 306 13.27 -15.09 -6.32
CA VAL A 306 12.30 -14.20 -5.68
C VAL A 306 10.99 -14.38 -6.43
N PHE A 307 9.90 -14.63 -5.71
CA PHE A 307 8.60 -14.89 -6.31
C PHE A 307 7.47 -14.43 -5.38
N PHE A 308 6.34 -14.04 -5.93
CA PHE A 308 5.16 -13.73 -5.13
C PHE A 308 4.38 -15.01 -4.77
N ARG A 309 3.79 -15.07 -3.58
CA ARG A 309 2.81 -16.10 -3.22
C ARG A 309 1.55 -15.49 -2.65
N ILE A 310 0.45 -16.19 -2.84
CA ILE A 310 -0.81 -16.00 -2.11
C ILE A 310 -1.08 -17.30 -1.36
N GLY A 311 -1.46 -17.18 -0.10
CA GLY A 311 -1.77 -18.30 0.76
C GLY A 311 -0.53 -19.08 1.19
N GLU A 312 -0.85 -20.25 1.72
CA GLU A 312 0.09 -21.33 1.87
C GLU A 312 0.50 -21.89 0.49
N ARG A 313 1.81 -21.96 0.23
CA ARG A 313 2.36 -22.50 -1.01
C ARG A 313 3.55 -23.38 -0.72
N ARG A 314 3.79 -24.37 -1.58
CA ARG A 314 4.98 -25.22 -1.56
C ARG A 314 5.77 -24.97 -2.84
N LEU A 315 6.98 -24.47 -2.69
CA LEU A 315 7.93 -24.39 -3.79
C LEU A 315 8.49 -25.80 -4.01
N GLU A 316 8.32 -26.31 -5.22
CA GLU A 316 9.00 -27.50 -5.73
C GLU A 316 9.97 -27.11 -6.83
N VAL A 317 11.21 -27.58 -6.73
CA VAL A 317 12.21 -27.41 -7.79
C VAL A 317 12.63 -28.78 -8.29
N SER A 318 12.41 -29.01 -9.57
CA SER A 318 12.85 -30.20 -10.30
C SER A 318 13.98 -29.83 -11.24
N CYS A 319 14.97 -30.70 -11.37
CA CYS A 319 16.05 -30.58 -12.35
C CYS A 319 16.24 -31.93 -13.05
N GLY A 320 16.25 -31.94 -14.38
CA GLY A 320 16.34 -33.20 -15.14
C GLY A 320 15.17 -34.17 -14.92
N GLY A 321 14.05 -33.71 -14.35
CA GLY A 321 12.87 -34.52 -14.00
C GLY A 321 12.81 -34.95 -12.53
N ASP A 322 13.90 -34.85 -11.78
CA ASP A 322 13.94 -35.23 -10.36
C ASP A 322 13.74 -34.01 -9.48
N VAL A 323 12.96 -34.16 -8.39
CA VAL A 323 12.77 -33.07 -7.42
C VAL A 323 14.00 -32.94 -6.53
N VAL A 324 14.73 -31.83 -6.65
CA VAL A 324 15.98 -31.56 -5.93
C VAL A 324 15.77 -30.67 -4.70
N TYR A 325 14.69 -29.89 -4.65
CA TYR A 325 14.38 -29.02 -3.52
C TYR A 325 12.87 -28.86 -3.33
N LYS A 326 12.45 -28.86 -2.07
CA LYS A 326 11.07 -28.54 -1.66
C LYS A 326 11.11 -27.64 -0.44
N LYS A 327 10.30 -26.58 -0.43
CA LYS A 327 10.09 -25.74 0.75
C LYS A 327 8.63 -25.33 0.85
N LYS A 328 8.05 -25.54 2.03
CA LYS A 328 6.71 -25.06 2.36
C LYS A 328 6.80 -23.62 2.89
N PHE A 329 5.90 -22.78 2.42
CA PHE A 329 5.71 -21.40 2.86
C PHE A 329 4.30 -21.28 3.41
N THR A 330 4.21 -21.00 4.69
CA THR A 330 2.97 -20.77 5.42
C THR A 330 2.93 -19.31 5.84
N PRO A 331 1.77 -18.63 5.78
CA PRO A 331 1.58 -17.41 6.57
C PRO A 331 1.89 -17.72 8.04
N GLU A 332 2.62 -16.85 8.73
CA GLU A 332 2.89 -17.06 10.17
C GLU A 332 1.61 -16.91 11.00
N TYR A 333 0.65 -16.15 10.51
CA TYR A 333 -0.71 -16.07 11.03
C TYR A 333 -1.71 -16.61 9.99
N PRO A 334 -2.30 -17.80 10.19
CA PRO A 334 -3.48 -18.21 9.45
C PRO A 334 -4.60 -17.26 9.90
N GLY A 335 -4.98 -16.32 9.04
CA GLY A 335 -5.94 -15.25 9.34
C GLY A 335 -7.22 -15.71 10.02
#